data_AF-A0A660N7W9-F1
#
_entry.id   AF-A0A660N7W9-F1
#
_cell.length_a   1.000
_cell.length_b   1.000
_cell.length_c   1.000
_cell.angle_alpha   90.00
_cell.angle_beta   90.00
_cell.angle_gamma   90.00
#
_symmetry.space_group_name_H-M   'P 1'
#
loop_
_entity.id
_entity.type
_entity.pdbx_description
1 polymer ?
#
loop_
_entity_poly.entity_id
_entity_poly.type
_entity_poly.pdbx_seq_one_letter_code
_entity_poly.pdbx_strand_id
1 'polypeptide(L)' 'MAKVCKVTGKRPMSGNNVSHANNKTKRRFL' A
#
# COMPACT_ATOMS: atom_id res chain seq x y z
N MET A 1 -8.37 7.44 -11.13
CA MET A 1 -8.27 8.42 -10.01
C MET A 1 -7.10 8.06 -9.12
N ALA A 2 -6.14 8.97 -8.93
CA ALA A 2 -5.09 8.77 -7.94
C ALA A 2 -5.72 8.84 -6.54
N LYS A 3 -5.62 7.77 -5.74
CA LYS A 3 -6.00 7.79 -4.32
C LYS A 3 -5.00 8.69 -3.59
N VAL A 4 -5.29 9.98 -3.52
CA VAL A 4 -4.47 11.02 -2.87
C VAL A 4 -5.40 11.77 -1.93
N CYS A 5 -4.96 12.00 -0.69
CA CYS A 5 -5.73 12.83 0.24
C CYS A 5 -5.86 14.25 -0.32
N LYS A 6 -7.09 14.76 -0.46
CA LYS A 6 -7.34 16.12 -0.99
C LYS A 6 -6.87 17.24 -0.05
N VAL A 7 -6.76 16.96 1.24
CA VAL A 7 -6.36 17.94 2.26
C VAL A 7 -4.86 17.91 2.50
N THR A 8 -4.26 16.71 2.62
CA THR A 8 -2.85 16.55 3.02
C THR A 8 -1.92 16.12 1.89
N GLY A 9 -2.44 15.82 0.70
CA GLY A 9 -1.64 15.32 -0.43
C GLY A 9 -1.00 13.95 -0.22
N LYS A 10 -1.26 13.30 0.94
CA LYS A 10 -0.67 12.01 1.29
C LYS A 10 -1.12 10.91 0.34
N ARG A 11 -0.18 10.06 -0.04
CA ARG A 11 -0.40 8.89 -0.89
C ARG A 11 -0.46 7.62 -0.02
N PRO A 12 -1.30 6.64 -0.37
CA PRO A 12 -1.32 5.34 0.28
C PRO A 12 0.04 4.65 0.12
N MET A 13 0.53 4.07 1.21
CA MET A 13 1.83 3.41 1.25
C MET A 13 1.81 2.13 0.40
N SER A 14 2.90 1.84 -0.29
CA SER A 14 3.14 0.55 -0.94
C SER A 14 3.83 -0.41 0.03
N GLY A 15 3.52 -1.70 -0.06
CA GLY A 15 4.18 -2.74 0.71
C GLY A 15 3.97 -4.13 0.11
N ASN A 16 4.26 -5.15 0.91
CA ASN A 16 4.04 -6.54 0.54
C ASN A 16 3.18 -7.23 1.59
N ASN A 17 2.33 -8.18 1.17
CA ASN A 17 1.85 -9.21 2.07
C ASN A 17 2.96 -10.27 2.17
N VAL A 18 3.29 -10.67 3.39
CA VAL A 18 4.27 -11.71 3.69
C VAL A 18 3.51 -12.88 4.28
N SER A 19 3.58 -14.05 3.64
CA SER A 19 3.00 -15.28 4.19
C SER A 19 3.87 -15.85 5.30
N HIS A 20 3.37 -16.88 6.01
CA HIS A 20 4.17 -17.61 6.99
C HIS A 20 5.43 -18.25 6.36
N ALA A 21 5.36 -18.62 5.09
CA ALA A 21 6.50 -19.10 4.28
C ALA A 21 7.36 -17.96 3.70
N ASN A 22 7.17 -16.70 4.13
CA ASN A 22 7.85 -15.50 3.63
C ASN A 22 7.65 -15.19 2.13
N ASN A 23 6.57 -15.68 1.52
CA ASN A 23 6.22 -15.31 0.14
C ASN A 23 5.70 -13.87 0.10
N LYS A 24 6.32 -13.04 -0.74
CA LYS A 24 6.01 -11.60 -0.86
C LYS A 24 5.10 -11.34 -2.06
N THR A 25 3.92 -10.78 -1.83
CA THR A 25 3.02 -10.27 -2.89
C THR A 25 2.79 -8.77 -2.73
N LYS A 26 2.80 -8.01 -3.85
CA LYS A 26 2.63 -6.54 -3.80
C LYS A 26 1.26 -6.17 -3.24
N ARG A 27 1.23 -5.21 -2.32
CA ARG A 27 0.01 -4.65 -1.73
C ARG A 27 0.11 -3.13 -1.63
N ARG A 28 -1.06 -2.49 -1.57
CA ARG A 28 -1.23 -1.09 -1.21
C ARG A 28 -1.94 -0.99 0.14
N PHE A 29 -1.39 -0.19 1.06
CA PHE A 29 -2.02 0.14 2.34
C PHE A 29 -2.96 1.33 2.10
N LEU A 30 -4.27 1.06 2.17
CA LEU A 30 -5.33 2.04 1.97
C LEU A 30 -5.94 2.43 3.30
#